data_AF-W7DY73-F1
#
_entry.id   AF-W7DY73-F1
#
_cell.length_a   1.000
_cell.length_b   1.000
_cell.length_c   1.000
_cell.angle_alpha   90.00
_cell.angle_beta   90.00
_cell.angle_gamma   90.00
#
_symmetry.space_group_name_H-M   'P 1'
#
loop_
_entity.id
_entity.type
_entity.pdbx_description
1 polymer ?
#
loop_
_entity_poly.entity_id
_entity_poly.type
_entity_poly.pdbx_seq_one_letter_code
_entity_poly.pdbx_strand_id
1 'polypeptide(L)'
;MAPNSNFPYAIDWENQPLEPGTYVLKLSANNGEQDWNFTKEFKIGDNAKDLNKKAVDVEKNYLWWWIIGGAIAAILLFLIIWIILRRKEKEEQ
;
A
#
# COMPACT_ATOMS: atom_id res chain seq x y z
N MET A 1 -21.61 23.75 19.18
CA MET A 1 -21.90 22.30 19.30
C MET A 1 -22.87 22.11 20.47
N ALA A 2 -23.79 21.15 20.40
CA ALA A 2 -24.72 20.91 21.51
C ALA A 2 -23.99 20.25 22.72
N PRO A 3 -24.47 20.43 23.97
CA PRO A 3 -23.73 20.04 25.19
C PRO A 3 -23.43 18.54 25.35
N ASN A 4 -24.17 17.66 24.67
CA ASN A 4 -23.93 16.22 24.65
C ASN A 4 -24.03 15.69 23.20
N SER A 5 -23.24 16.29 22.31
CA SER A 5 -23.19 15.90 20.90
C SER A 5 -22.03 14.94 20.65
N ASN A 6 -22.32 13.83 19.98
CA ASN A 6 -21.27 13.00 19.39
C ASN A 6 -20.86 13.59 18.04
N PHE A 7 -19.56 13.61 17.76
CA PHE A 7 -19.03 14.01 16.45
C PHE A 7 -18.33 12.81 15.81
N PRO A 8 -18.96 12.15 14.82
CA PRO A 8 -18.30 11.09 14.08
C PRO A 8 -17.24 11.71 13.16
N TYR A 9 -15.97 11.56 13.52
CA TYR A 9 -14.84 11.98 12.69
C TYR A 9 -14.16 10.75 12.10
N ALA A 10 -14.14 10.64 10.78
CA ALA A 10 -13.36 9.64 10.08
C ALA A 10 -11.90 10.10 10.04
N ILE A 11 -10.99 9.22 10.44
CA ILE A 11 -9.56 9.45 10.29
C ILE A 11 -9.16 8.85 8.95
N ASP A 12 -8.80 9.71 8.00
CA ASP A 12 -8.21 9.28 6.74
C ASP A 12 -6.79 8.75 7.01
N TRP A 13 -6.50 7.58 6.45
CA TRP A 13 -5.21 6.91 6.60
C TRP A 13 -4.30 7.10 5.38
N GLU A 14 -4.65 8.04 4.49
CA GLU A 14 -3.87 8.38 3.28
C GLU A 14 -3.53 7.14 2.43
N ASN A 15 -4.47 6.18 2.35
CA ASN A 15 -4.28 4.90 1.67
C ASN A 15 -3.15 4.01 2.21
N GLN A 16 -2.62 4.32 3.39
CA GLN A 16 -1.63 3.49 4.06
C GLN A 16 -2.30 2.30 4.75
N PRO A 17 -1.63 1.13 4.79
CA PRO A 17 -2.16 -0.02 5.49
C PRO A 17 -2.27 0.25 7.00
N LEU A 18 -3.37 -0.19 7.60
CA LEU A 18 -3.52 -0.23 9.06
C LEU A 18 -2.57 -1.26 9.65
N GLU A 19 -1.63 -0.83 10.48
CA GLU A 19 -0.71 -1.72 11.18
C GLU A 19 -1.25 -2.04 12.59
N PRO A 20 -1.22 -3.31 13.03
CA PRO A 20 -1.55 -3.67 14.41
C PRO A 20 -0.60 -2.99 15.41
N GLY A 21 -1.15 -2.34 16.42
CA GLY A 21 -0.35 -1.57 17.36
C GLY A 21 -1.18 -0.76 18.36
N THR A 22 -0.47 -0.14 19.31
CA THR A 22 -1.07 0.82 20.25
C THR A 22 -0.80 2.23 19.74
N TYR A 23 -1.86 3.01 19.58
CA TYR A 23 -1.82 4.35 19.04
C TYR A 23 -2.45 5.34 20.02
N VAL A 24 -2.01 6.60 19.94
CA VAL A 24 -2.57 7.70 20.73
C VAL A 24 -3.18 8.73 19.80
N LEU A 25 -4.49 8.87 19.84
CA LEU A 25 -5.21 9.95 19.20
C LEU A 25 -5.01 11.23 20.01
N LYS A 26 -4.46 12.27 19.38
CA LYS A 26 -4.42 13.63 19.92
C LYS A 26 -5.26 14.52 19.03
N LEU A 27 -6.34 15.06 19.58
CA LEU A 27 -7.27 15.93 18.89
C LEU A 27 -7.27 17.30 19.57
N SER A 28 -7.04 18.35 18.79
CA SER A 28 -7.19 19.74 19.23
C SER A 28 -8.34 20.36 18.47
N ALA A 29 -9.32 20.89 19.18
CA ALA A 29 -10.47 21.58 18.62
C ALA A 29 -10.54 23.00 19.17
N ASN A 30 -10.87 23.96 18.32
CA ASN A 30 -11.00 25.37 18.68
C ASN A 30 -12.30 25.92 18.07
N ASN A 31 -13.01 26.80 18.79
CA ASN A 31 -14.19 27.51 18.27
C ASN A 31 -14.04 29.04 18.29
N GLY A 32 -12.81 29.55 18.41
CA GLY A 32 -12.49 30.98 18.53
C GLY A 32 -12.49 31.51 19.96
N GLU A 33 -13.20 30.88 20.89
CA GLU A 33 -13.29 31.29 22.30
C GLU A 33 -12.69 30.26 23.27
N GLN A 34 -12.73 28.98 22.89
CA GLN A 34 -12.32 27.86 23.73
C GLN A 34 -11.49 26.86 22.91
N ASP A 35 -10.47 26.34 23.57
CA ASP A 35 -9.60 25.26 23.09
C ASP A 35 -9.89 23.98 23.87
N TRP A 36 -10.10 22.89 23.15
CA TRP A 36 -10.24 21.56 23.71
C TRP A 36 -9.13 20.66 23.19
N ASN A 37 -8.44 20.01 24.11
CA ASN A 37 -7.44 19.00 23.80
C ASN A 37 -7.92 17.64 24.32
N PHE A 38 -8.07 16.68 23.42
CA PHE A 38 -8.50 15.32 23.72
C PHE A 38 -7.38 14.35 23.37
N THR A 39 -6.96 13.56 24.35
CA THR A 39 -5.98 12.49 24.16
C THR A 39 -6.62 11.17 24.51
N LYS A 40 -6.58 10.20 23.60
CA LYS A 40 -7.12 8.86 23.82
C LYS A 40 -6.22 7.78 23.23
N GLU A 41 -5.88 6.81 24.04
CA GLU A 41 -5.19 5.61 23.60
C GLU A 41 -6.19 4.62 22.99
N PHE A 42 -5.82 4.00 21.88
CA PHE A 42 -6.58 2.92 21.25
C PHE A 42 -5.64 1.89 20.64
N LYS A 43 -6.11 0.65 20.53
CA LYS A 43 -5.35 -0.45 19.96
C LYS A 43 -5.98 -0.89 18.64
N ILE A 44 -5.15 -0.98 17.60
CA ILE A 44 -5.50 -1.63 16.35
C ILE A 44 -5.16 -3.12 16.49
N GLY A 45 -6.17 -3.97 16.38
CA GLY A 45 -6.03 -5.43 16.50
C GLY A 45 -5.58 -6.09 15.18
N ASP A 46 -5.39 -7.42 15.23
CA ASP A 46 -4.94 -8.21 14.08
C ASP A 46 -5.94 -8.24 12.92
N ASN A 47 -7.20 -7.87 13.17
CA ASN A 47 -8.24 -7.67 12.16
C ASN A 47 -7.90 -6.55 11.16
N ALA A 48 -6.89 -5.72 11.44
CA ALA A 48 -6.36 -4.73 10.50
C ALA A 48 -5.95 -5.34 9.15
N LYS A 49 -5.40 -6.57 9.15
CA LYS A 49 -5.02 -7.26 7.91
C LYS A 49 -6.20 -7.53 6.99
N ASP A 50 -7.34 -7.93 7.56
CA ASP A 50 -8.54 -8.21 6.78
C ASP A 50 -9.23 -6.92 6.31
N LEU A 51 -9.11 -5.84 7.08
CA LEU A 51 -9.56 -4.50 6.68
C LEU A 51 -8.70 -3.94 5.53
N ASN A 52 -7.37 -4.06 5.60
CA ASN A 52 -6.46 -3.65 4.54
C ASN A 52 -6.68 -4.42 3.23
N LYS A 53 -7.00 -5.72 3.30
CA LYS A 53 -7.32 -6.52 2.10
C LYS A 53 -8.61 -6.07 1.40
N LYS A 54 -9.57 -5.53 2.16
CA LYS A 54 -10.84 -5.01 1.62
C LYS A 54 -10.73 -3.57 1.16
N ALA A 55 -9.74 -2.82 1.64
CA ALA A 55 -9.49 -1.47 1.20
C ALA A 55 -9.05 -1.48 -0.27
N VAL A 56 -9.86 -0.82 -1.11
CA VAL A 56 -9.73 -0.81 -2.58
C VAL A 56 -8.45 -0.11 -3.04
N ASP A 57 -7.85 0.70 -2.16
CA ASP A 57 -6.80 1.67 -2.51
C ASP A 57 -5.45 1.42 -1.81
N VAL A 58 -5.24 0.25 -1.18
CA VAL A 58 -3.89 -0.08 -0.67
C VAL A 58 -2.96 -0.23 -1.87
N GLU A 59 -1.94 0.62 -1.91
CA GLU A 59 -1.01 0.75 -3.04
C GLU A 59 -0.54 -0.62 -3.55
N LYS A 60 -0.95 -0.96 -4.77
CA LYS A 60 -0.48 -2.19 -5.42
C LYS A 60 0.99 -2.00 -5.77
N ASN A 61 1.85 -2.84 -5.20
CA ASN A 61 3.27 -2.79 -5.47
C ASN A 61 3.58 -3.10 -6.95
N TYR A 62 3.85 -2.06 -7.74
CA TYR A 62 4.17 -2.16 -9.17
C TYR A 62 5.55 -2.79 -9.46
N LEU A 63 6.40 -2.98 -8.45
CA LEU A 63 7.70 -3.65 -8.62
C LEU A 63 7.54 -5.07 -9.17
N TRP A 64 6.46 -5.77 -8.79
CA TRP A 64 6.17 -7.10 -9.32
C TRP A 64 5.91 -7.09 -10.83
N TRP A 65 5.27 -6.04 -11.36
CA TRP A 65 5.06 -5.91 -12.81
C TRP A 65 6.37 -5.67 -13.56
N TRP A 66 7.31 -4.93 -12.97
CA TRP A 66 8.64 -4.72 -13.55
C TRP A 66 9.48 -5.99 -13.53
N ILE A 67 9.41 -6.78 -12.45
CA ILE A 67 10.09 -8.09 -12.35
C ILE A 67 9.54 -9.05 -13.42
N ILE A 68 8.22 -9.14 -13.56
CA ILE A 68 7.58 -10.02 -14.56
C ILE A 68 7.95 -9.56 -15.98
N GLY A 69 7.88 -8.25 -16.26
CA GLY A 69 8.25 -7.71 -17.56
C GLY A 69 9.73 -7.97 -17.91
N GLY A 70 10.63 -7.77 -16.94
CA GLY A 70 12.06 -8.07 -17.09
C GLY A 70 12.34 -9.56 -17.35
N ALA A 71 11.65 -10.46 -16.64
CA ALA A 71 11.79 -11.90 -16.84
C ALA A 71 11.37 -12.33 -18.25
N ILE A 72 10.25 -11.81 -18.76
CA ILE A 72 9.78 -12.08 -20.13
C ILE A 72 10.79 -11.57 -21.16
N ALA A 73 11.29 -10.35 -20.99
CA ALA A 73 12.28 -9.77 -21.89
C ALA A 73 13.59 -10.58 -21.92
N ALA A 74 14.05 -11.07 -20.77
CA ALA A 74 15.25 -11.91 -20.67
C ALA A 74 15.08 -13.25 -21.41
N ILE A 75 13.91 -13.90 -21.28
CA ILE A 75 13.60 -15.15 -21.98
C ILE A 75 13.60 -14.94 -23.50
N LEU A 76 13.01 -13.83 -23.97
CA LEU A 76 12.99 -13.50 -25.41
C LEU A 76 14.40 -13.26 -25.94
N LEU A 77 15.23 -12.49 -25.22
CA LEU A 77 16.64 -12.28 -25.59
C LEU A 77 17.41 -13.59 -25.66
N PHE A 78 17.22 -14.47 -24.68
CA PHE A 78 17.88 -15.78 -24.65
C PHE A 78 17.48 -16.64 -25.85
N LEU A 79 16.19 -16.67 -26.20
CA LEU A 79 15.68 -17.38 -27.38
C LEU A 79 16.27 -16.84 -28.68
N ILE A 80 16.36 -15.51 -28.82
CA ILE A 80 16.94 -14.86 -30.01
C ILE A 80 18.41 -15.26 -30.17
N ILE A 81 19.20 -15.16 -29.08
CA ILE A 81 20.62 -15.53 -29.08
C ILE A 81 20.78 -17.02 -29.43
N TRP A 82 19.98 -17.90 -28.83
CA TRP A 82 19.99 -19.33 -29.12
C TRP A 82 19.74 -19.61 -30.61
N ILE A 83 18.72 -18.97 -31.20
CA ILE A 83 18.36 -19.17 -32.62
C ILE A 83 19.51 -18.71 -33.54
N ILE A 84 20.14 -17.57 -33.24
CA ILE A 84 21.27 -17.06 -34.03
C ILE A 84 22.46 -18.03 -33.97
N LEU A 85 22.81 -18.52 -32.78
CA LEU A 85 23.90 -19.49 -32.60
C LEU A 85 23.63 -20.79 -33.38
N ARG A 86 22.40 -21.33 -33.29
CA ARG A 86 22.00 -22.54 -34.03
C ARG A 86 21.98 -22.37 -35.55
N ARG A 87 21.79 -21.14 -36.06
CA ARG A 87 21.85 -20.88 -37.50
C ARG A 87 23.28 -20.90 -38.02
N LYS A 88 24.23 -20.35 -37.27
CA LYS A 88 25.65 -20.34 -37.66
C LYS A 88 26.26 -21.74 -37.76
N GLU A 89 25.93 -22.63 -36.83
CA GLU A 89 26.41 -24.03 -36.88
C GLU A 89 25.94 -24.81 -38.12
N LYS A 90 24.88 -24.37 -38.80
CA LYS A 90 24.36 -25.00 -40.02
C LYS A 90 24.92 -24.41 -41.32
N GLU A 91 25.57 -23.25 -41.27
CA GLU A 91 26.22 -22.63 -42.44
C GLU A 91 27.69 -23.04 -42.58
N GLU A 92 28.30 -23.59 -41.52
CA GLU A 92 29.69 -24.08 -41.53
C GLU A 92 29.83 -25.60 -41.81
N GLN A 93 28.72 -26.32 -42.03
CA GLN A 93 28.71 -27.71 -42.53
C GLN A 93 28.18 -27.76 -43.96
#